data_AF-A0A543HG12-F1
#
_entry.id   AF-A0A543HG12-F1
#
_cell.length_a   1.000
_cell.length_b   1.000
_cell.length_c   1.000
_cell.angle_alpha   90.00
_cell.angle_beta   90.00
_cell.angle_gamma   90.00
#
_symmetry.space_group_name_H-M   'P 1'
#
loop_
_entity.id
_entity.type
_entity.pdbx_description
1 polymer ?
#
loop_
_entity_poly.entity_id
_entity_poly.type
_entity_poly.pdbx_seq_one_letter_code
_entity_poly.pdbx_strand_id
1 'polypeptide(L)'
;MDRRWRSACLHLGPYPPRREAHHAARRGVRGPLTFDEGGEVGLRVRMTVIGFHCSHEQIDPATLLRDVQHAEEAGFTAGMSSDHLAPWSARQGESGFAWSFLGAALAATSLPFGVVTAPGQRYHPAITAQAIATLAQMFPGRFWAALGSGEAANERVTGAAWPRKEIRDARLRECVDVIRRLLSGEEVSHDGLVTVNRGRLWTLPESVPPLVGPAVTPETAARHAEWADALITVNQPRDALERVLTAYRDAGGRGPARLQIHLSWAPTEDDALAIAHDQWRSNVHGPPVAWDTETVEAFDLMGEHVTPEHVAEVVRVSADLGQHTAWLQEYVDQGWDELYLHFVGKEQSRFIDAFGEHVLPQLDPTAPPPATTATPAVEREEARA
;
A
#
# COMPACT_ATOMS: atom_id res chain seq x y z
N MET A 1 -37.84 14.62 41.90
CA MET A 1 -38.05 15.06 40.50
C MET A 1 -37.44 13.98 39.61
N ASP A 2 -37.91 12.74 39.57
CA ASP A 2 -39.18 12.15 39.11
C ASP A 2 -39.58 12.46 37.65
N ARG A 3 -39.50 11.40 36.84
CA ARG A 3 -40.29 11.04 35.64
C ARG A 3 -39.99 11.62 34.24
N ARG A 4 -39.64 10.65 33.38
CA ARG A 4 -40.33 10.23 32.15
C ARG A 4 -40.31 11.21 30.97
N TRP A 5 -39.55 10.82 29.95
CA TRP A 5 -39.92 11.07 28.56
C TRP A 5 -40.48 9.77 27.95
N ARG A 6 -41.77 9.81 27.61
CA ARG A 6 -42.45 8.84 26.75
C ARG A 6 -42.57 9.46 25.36
N SER A 7 -42.21 8.65 24.36
CA SER A 7 -42.92 8.38 23.10
C SER A 7 -43.28 9.55 22.16
N ALA A 8 -42.76 9.47 20.94
CA ALA A 8 -43.58 9.62 19.73
C ALA A 8 -42.97 8.80 18.58
N CYS A 9 -43.60 7.67 18.28
CA CYS A 9 -43.43 6.92 17.04
C CYS A 9 -44.32 7.54 15.94
N LEU A 10 -43.76 7.73 14.74
CA LEU A 10 -44.49 7.79 13.46
C LEU A 10 -43.61 7.02 12.46
N HIS A 11 -43.85 5.73 12.19
CA HIS A 11 -44.80 5.19 11.19
C HIS A 11 -44.73 5.89 9.82
N LEU A 12 -43.84 5.42 8.95
CA LEU A 12 -44.10 5.31 7.51
C LEU A 12 -43.52 3.98 7.01
N GLY A 13 -44.42 3.04 6.77
CA GLY A 13 -44.16 1.77 6.11
C GLY A 13 -44.16 1.88 4.58
N PRO A 14 -44.02 0.74 3.89
CA PRO A 14 -43.31 0.62 2.60
C PRO A 14 -44.24 0.66 1.38
N TYR A 15 -43.69 0.93 0.20
CA TYR A 15 -44.37 0.71 -1.08
C TYR A 15 -43.51 -0.18 -2.01
N PRO A 16 -44.04 -1.32 -2.50
CA PRO A 16 -43.41 -2.17 -3.52
C PRO A 16 -44.14 -1.99 -4.88
N PRO A 17 -43.99 -2.91 -5.87
CA PRO A 17 -43.29 -2.69 -7.13
C PRO A 17 -44.23 -2.48 -8.33
N ARG A 18 -43.70 -2.04 -9.48
CA ARG A 18 -44.39 -2.14 -10.78
C ARG A 18 -43.64 -3.04 -11.75
N ARG A 19 -44.32 -4.11 -12.17
CA ARG A 19 -44.05 -4.85 -13.40
C ARG A 19 -44.82 -4.17 -14.53
N GLU A 20 -44.23 -4.12 -15.73
CA GLU A 20 -44.96 -4.24 -16.98
C GLU A 20 -44.06 -4.91 -18.02
N ALA A 21 -44.62 -5.89 -18.70
CA ALA A 21 -44.01 -6.66 -19.78
C ALA A 21 -44.61 -6.18 -21.11
N HIS A 22 -43.81 -6.07 -22.16
CA HIS A 22 -44.31 -6.09 -23.53
C HIS A 22 -43.41 -6.91 -24.45
N HIS A 23 -44.10 -7.56 -25.38
CA HIS A 23 -43.70 -8.68 -26.21
C HIS A 23 -43.02 -8.24 -27.53
N ALA A 24 -42.01 -9.02 -27.93
CA ALA A 24 -41.70 -9.50 -29.27
C ALA A 24 -41.45 -8.53 -30.46
N ALA A 25 -40.27 -8.65 -31.07
CA ALA A 25 -40.14 -8.83 -32.52
C ALA A 25 -38.80 -9.49 -32.90
N ARG A 26 -38.89 -10.63 -33.58
CA ARG A 26 -37.79 -11.37 -34.23
C ARG A 26 -37.36 -10.64 -35.51
N ARG A 27 -36.05 -10.49 -35.74
CA ARG A 27 -35.45 -10.54 -37.08
C ARG A 27 -34.04 -11.13 -36.98
N GLY A 28 -33.86 -12.29 -37.58
CA GLY A 28 -32.55 -12.91 -37.77
C GLY A 28 -31.86 -12.35 -39.02
N VAL A 29 -30.54 -12.24 -38.94
CA VAL A 29 -29.65 -12.27 -40.10
C VAL A 29 -28.47 -13.15 -39.71
N ARG A 30 -28.32 -14.27 -40.43
CA ARG A 30 -27.17 -15.18 -40.38
C ARG A 30 -26.02 -14.54 -41.18
N GLY A 31 -24.81 -14.56 -40.60
CA GLY A 31 -23.53 -14.33 -41.27
C GLY A 31 -22.46 -15.16 -40.54
N PRO A 32 -21.49 -15.76 -41.25
CA PRO A 32 -20.85 -17.00 -40.81
C PRO A 32 -19.84 -16.81 -39.68
N LEU A 33 -19.85 -17.77 -38.77
CA LEU A 33 -18.83 -18.04 -37.77
C LEU A 33 -17.58 -18.57 -38.49
N THR A 34 -16.50 -17.81 -38.48
CA THR A 34 -15.15 -18.33 -38.65
C THR A 34 -14.58 -18.55 -37.25
N PHE A 35 -14.48 -19.81 -36.85
CA PHE A 35 -13.74 -20.22 -35.66
C PHE A 35 -12.25 -20.21 -36.02
N ASP A 36 -11.50 -19.32 -35.40
CA ASP A 36 -10.04 -19.40 -35.37
C ASP A 36 -9.69 -20.31 -34.19
N GLU A 37 -9.52 -21.60 -34.47
CA GLU A 37 -8.98 -22.59 -33.53
C GLU A 37 -7.46 -22.43 -33.50
N GLY A 38 -6.91 -21.86 -32.43
CA GLY A 38 -5.46 -21.80 -32.27
C GLY A 38 -4.92 -20.77 -31.27
N GLY A 39 -5.62 -20.52 -30.16
CA GLY A 39 -5.06 -19.78 -29.04
C GLY A 39 -4.55 -20.75 -28.00
N GLU A 40 -3.26 -21.11 -28.03
CA GLU A 40 -2.58 -21.58 -26.83
C GLU A 40 -2.78 -20.50 -25.77
N VAL A 41 -3.64 -20.78 -24.79
CA VAL A 41 -3.69 -20.05 -23.54
C VAL A 41 -2.38 -20.40 -22.85
N GLY A 42 -1.32 -19.65 -23.20
CA GLY A 42 -0.06 -19.72 -22.50
C GLY A 42 -0.38 -19.58 -21.03
N LEU A 43 -0.15 -20.65 -20.28
CA LEU A 43 -0.29 -20.66 -18.84
C LEU A 43 0.69 -19.57 -18.36
N ARG A 44 0.20 -18.35 -18.13
CA ARG A 44 0.96 -17.36 -17.37
C ARG A 44 1.13 -18.02 -16.01
N VAL A 45 2.31 -18.61 -15.79
CA VAL A 45 2.77 -18.95 -14.45
C VAL A 45 2.59 -17.66 -13.66
N ARG A 46 1.57 -17.60 -12.81
CA ARG A 46 1.33 -16.45 -11.95
C ARG A 46 2.50 -16.46 -10.97
N MET A 47 3.44 -15.56 -11.21
CA MET A 47 4.53 -15.27 -10.28
C MET A 47 3.88 -14.60 -9.08
N THR A 48 3.83 -15.30 -7.95
CA THR A 48 3.30 -14.74 -6.71
C THR A 48 4.46 -14.07 -5.97
N VAL A 49 4.41 -12.76 -5.77
CA VAL A 49 5.40 -12.09 -4.92
C VAL A 49 4.82 -11.98 -3.52
N ILE A 50 5.51 -12.57 -2.54
CA ILE A 50 5.16 -12.44 -1.12
C ILE A 50 6.29 -11.70 -0.41
N GLY A 51 6.02 -10.46 -0.02
CA GLY A 51 6.96 -9.60 0.66
C GLY A 51 6.68 -9.43 2.15
N PHE A 52 7.71 -9.07 2.89
CA PHE A 52 7.65 -8.76 4.32
C PHE A 52 7.42 -7.25 4.54
N HIS A 53 6.49 -6.86 5.41
CA HIS A 53 6.29 -5.46 5.77
C HIS A 53 7.10 -5.05 7.01
N CYS A 54 8.02 -4.12 6.82
CA CYS A 54 8.80 -3.49 7.87
C CYS A 54 7.99 -2.35 8.54
N SER A 55 7.31 -2.68 9.63
CA SER A 55 6.49 -1.74 10.43
C SER A 55 7.35 -0.98 11.44
N HIS A 56 7.78 0.22 11.07
CA HIS A 56 8.63 1.09 11.90
C HIS A 56 7.96 1.59 13.17
N GLU A 57 6.63 1.59 13.19
CA GLU A 57 5.83 2.09 14.30
C GLU A 57 5.91 1.17 15.52
N GLN A 58 6.19 -0.12 15.30
CA GLN A 58 6.06 -1.18 16.29
C GLN A 58 7.38 -1.74 16.78
N ILE A 59 8.42 -1.68 15.93
CA ILE A 59 9.67 -2.41 16.10
C ILE A 59 10.84 -1.46 15.89
N ASP A 60 11.83 -1.53 16.78
CA ASP A 60 13.03 -0.72 16.67
C ASP A 60 13.83 -1.07 15.39
N PRO A 61 14.55 -0.12 14.78
CA PRO A 61 15.22 -0.36 13.50
C PRO A 61 16.26 -1.48 13.50
N ALA A 62 16.91 -1.75 14.64
CA ALA A 62 17.96 -2.78 14.72
C ALA A 62 17.36 -4.17 14.78
N THR A 63 16.23 -4.34 15.47
CA THR A 63 15.45 -5.58 15.44
C THR A 63 14.81 -5.77 14.08
N LEU A 64 14.20 -4.74 13.52
CA LEU A 64 13.55 -4.80 12.21
C LEU A 64 14.52 -5.17 11.07
N LEU A 65 15.79 -4.76 11.18
CA LEU A 65 16.83 -5.13 10.22
C LEU A 65 17.19 -6.61 10.32
N ARG A 66 17.24 -7.17 11.53
CA ARG A 66 17.45 -8.62 11.72
C ARG A 66 16.24 -9.41 11.24
N ASP A 67 15.03 -8.92 11.51
CA ASP A 67 13.80 -9.57 11.07
C ASP A 67 13.71 -9.63 9.55
N VAL A 68 14.14 -8.60 8.82
CA VAL A 68 14.07 -8.64 7.35
C VAL A 68 15.14 -9.54 6.72
N GLN A 69 16.31 -9.67 7.34
CA GLN A 69 17.30 -10.69 6.95
C GLN A 69 16.74 -12.09 7.18
N HIS A 70 16.10 -12.31 8.33
CA HIS A 70 15.46 -13.57 8.65
C HIS A 70 14.29 -13.89 7.70
N ALA A 71 13.50 -12.88 7.33
CA ALA A 71 12.43 -13.03 6.34
C ALA A 71 12.97 -13.48 4.97
N GLU A 72 14.10 -12.93 4.51
CA GLU A 72 14.76 -13.40 3.29
C GLU A 72 15.15 -14.89 3.40
N GLU A 73 15.79 -15.28 4.51
CA GLU A 73 16.18 -16.67 4.77
C GLU A 73 14.98 -17.63 4.81
N ALA A 74 13.84 -17.16 5.32
CA ALA A 74 12.59 -17.91 5.41
C ALA A 74 11.82 -18.01 4.07
N GLY A 75 12.27 -17.32 3.02
CA GLY A 75 11.69 -17.41 1.67
C GLY A 75 10.76 -16.27 1.27
N PHE A 76 10.71 -15.17 2.02
CA PHE A 76 10.09 -13.94 1.52
C PHE A 76 10.91 -13.40 0.33
N THR A 77 10.23 -12.78 -0.63
CA THR A 77 10.82 -12.43 -1.94
C THR A 77 10.86 -10.94 -2.23
N ALA A 78 10.33 -10.12 -1.31
CA ALA A 78 10.38 -8.66 -1.37
C ALA A 78 10.23 -8.06 0.04
N GLY A 79 10.48 -6.76 0.17
CA GLY A 79 10.21 -5.99 1.37
C GLY A 79 9.41 -4.72 1.08
N MET A 80 8.70 -4.20 2.08
CA MET A 80 8.06 -2.89 2.02
C MET A 80 8.16 -2.21 3.38
N SER A 81 8.46 -0.92 3.42
CA SER A 81 8.62 -0.13 4.64
C SER A 81 7.61 1.02 4.70
N SER A 82 7.00 1.22 5.87
CA SER A 82 6.27 2.44 6.21
C SER A 82 7.25 3.58 6.50
N ASP A 83 6.98 4.80 6.01
CA ASP A 83 7.70 6.01 6.43
C ASP A 83 6.77 6.83 7.30
N HIS A 84 6.88 6.64 8.62
CA HIS A 84 6.16 7.42 9.63
C HIS A 84 7.13 8.11 10.59
N LEU A 85 6.64 9.21 11.16
CA LEU A 85 7.28 9.93 12.25
C LEU A 85 6.61 9.60 13.59
N ALA A 86 5.30 9.41 13.58
CA ALA A 86 4.51 9.05 14.75
C ALA A 86 3.97 7.63 14.60
N PRO A 87 4.01 6.80 15.66
CA PRO A 87 3.27 5.54 15.67
C PRO A 87 1.76 5.79 15.74
N TRP A 88 1.00 4.73 15.51
CA TRP A 88 -0.46 4.74 15.62
C TRP A 88 -0.98 4.58 17.05
N SER A 89 -0.09 4.34 18.01
CA SER A 89 -0.42 4.20 19.43
C SER A 89 0.86 4.30 20.26
N ALA A 90 0.77 4.82 21.49
CA ALA A 90 1.91 4.84 22.39
C ALA A 90 2.37 3.42 22.76
N ARG A 91 1.49 2.43 22.59
CA ARG A 91 1.77 1.02 22.79
C ARG A 91 2.72 0.45 21.75
N GLN A 92 2.74 0.99 20.52
CA GLN A 92 3.63 0.53 19.46
C GLN A 92 5.07 1.01 19.75
N GLY A 93 5.21 2.28 20.16
CA GLY A 93 6.37 2.79 20.89
C GLY A 93 7.62 3.11 20.06
N GLU A 94 7.58 2.89 18.74
CA GLU A 94 8.70 3.11 17.83
C GLU A 94 8.28 3.97 16.64
N SER A 95 9.23 4.55 15.91
CA SER A 95 9.01 5.17 14.59
C SER A 95 10.36 5.43 13.93
N GLY A 96 10.99 4.34 13.49
CA GLY A 96 12.31 4.41 12.84
C GLY A 96 12.30 5.24 11.56
N PHE A 97 13.40 5.95 11.29
CA PHE A 97 13.54 6.71 10.05
C PHE A 97 13.75 5.78 8.83
N ALA A 98 12.69 5.59 8.05
CA ALA A 98 12.61 4.62 6.96
C ALA A 98 13.75 4.73 5.93
N TRP A 99 14.13 5.94 5.51
CA TRP A 99 15.15 6.12 4.47
C TRP A 99 16.54 5.62 4.88
N SER A 100 16.95 5.85 6.13
CA SER A 100 18.21 5.29 6.65
C SER A 100 18.13 3.77 6.81
N PHE A 101 16.99 3.27 7.28
CA PHE A 101 16.77 1.83 7.41
C PHE A 101 16.84 1.13 6.05
N LEU A 102 16.18 1.67 5.02
CA LEU A 102 16.17 1.10 3.67
C LEU A 102 17.57 0.98 3.07
N GLY A 103 18.44 1.97 3.28
CA GLY A 103 19.84 1.87 2.87
C GLY A 103 20.57 0.68 3.51
N ALA A 104 20.29 0.38 4.78
CA ALA A 104 20.84 -0.78 5.47
C ALA A 104 20.20 -2.10 5.01
N ALA A 105 18.87 -2.14 4.90
CA ALA A 105 18.12 -3.35 4.52
C ALA A 105 18.46 -3.79 3.08
N LEU A 106 18.53 -2.86 2.13
CA LEU A 106 18.94 -3.14 0.75
C LEU A 106 20.40 -3.62 0.64
N ALA A 107 21.29 -3.10 1.49
CA ALA A 107 22.68 -3.56 1.55
C ALA A 107 22.85 -4.93 2.22
N ALA A 108 21.98 -5.25 3.17
CA ALA A 108 22.07 -6.44 4.00
C ALA A 108 21.34 -7.66 3.44
N THR A 109 20.53 -7.48 2.40
CA THR A 109 19.71 -8.52 1.76
C THR A 109 19.83 -8.46 0.23
N SER A 110 19.28 -9.44 -0.47
CA SER A 110 19.04 -9.41 -1.93
C SER A 110 17.62 -8.97 -2.32
N LEU A 111 16.72 -8.81 -1.34
CA LEU A 111 15.32 -8.43 -1.56
C LEU A 111 15.15 -7.05 -2.21
N PRO A 112 14.23 -6.88 -3.17
CA PRO A 112 13.77 -5.56 -3.59
C PRO A 112 12.83 -4.95 -2.53
N PHE A 113 12.87 -3.62 -2.38
CA PHE A 113 12.09 -2.89 -1.39
C PHE A 113 11.19 -1.81 -1.98
N GLY A 114 10.02 -1.66 -1.36
CA GLY A 114 9.20 -0.47 -1.46
C GLY A 114 9.26 0.42 -0.22
N VAL A 115 8.94 1.69 -0.41
CA VAL A 115 8.58 2.60 0.70
C VAL A 115 7.24 3.24 0.44
N VAL A 116 6.42 3.40 1.47
CA VAL A 116 5.21 4.23 1.43
C VAL A 116 5.48 5.52 2.18
N THR A 117 5.54 6.65 1.47
CA THR A 117 5.96 7.96 1.99
C THR A 117 5.04 9.08 1.51
N ALA A 118 5.12 10.25 2.14
CA ALA A 118 4.33 11.43 1.81
C ALA A 118 5.24 12.65 1.53
N PRO A 119 5.38 13.08 0.26
CA PRO A 119 6.09 14.30 -0.07
C PRO A 119 5.19 15.54 0.08
N GLY A 120 5.80 16.70 0.28
CA GLY A 120 5.14 18.01 0.15
C GLY A 120 4.83 18.73 1.45
N GLN A 121 5.00 18.09 2.61
CA GLN A 121 4.88 18.77 3.90
C GLN A 121 6.10 18.56 4.79
N ARG A 122 6.21 17.43 5.51
CA ARG A 122 7.41 17.16 6.32
C ARG A 122 8.65 16.90 5.47
N TYR A 123 8.46 16.35 4.26
CA TYR A 123 9.52 16.21 3.26
C TYR A 123 9.33 17.20 2.11
N HIS A 124 10.41 17.86 1.78
CA HIS A 124 10.49 18.63 0.54
C HIS A 124 10.65 17.66 -0.67
N PRO A 125 9.90 17.82 -1.77
CA PRO A 125 9.91 16.86 -2.88
C PRO A 125 11.30 16.67 -3.51
N ALA A 126 12.14 17.71 -3.54
CA ALA A 126 13.52 17.57 -4.03
C ALA A 126 14.39 16.64 -3.15
N ILE A 127 14.16 16.62 -1.84
CA ILE A 127 14.87 15.71 -0.91
C ILE A 127 14.34 14.29 -1.07
N THR A 128 13.03 14.12 -1.24
CA THR A 128 12.44 12.81 -1.56
C THR A 128 13.00 12.26 -2.88
N ALA A 129 13.09 13.08 -3.93
CA ALA A 129 13.68 12.68 -5.21
C ALA A 129 15.15 12.29 -5.05
N GLN A 130 15.93 13.04 -4.28
CA GLN A 130 17.32 12.72 -3.98
C GLN A 130 17.48 11.38 -3.26
N ALA A 131 16.64 11.10 -2.26
CA ALA A 131 16.65 9.83 -1.53
C ALA A 131 16.31 8.65 -2.45
N ILE A 132 15.26 8.80 -3.27
CA ILE A 132 14.87 7.80 -4.28
C ILE A 132 16.01 7.53 -5.26
N ALA A 133 16.63 8.58 -5.82
CA ALA A 133 17.74 8.45 -6.76
C ALA A 133 18.95 7.75 -6.14
N THR A 134 19.27 8.10 -4.90
CA THR A 134 20.41 7.52 -4.18
C THR A 134 20.23 6.02 -3.97
N LEU A 135 19.08 5.58 -3.46
CA LEU A 135 18.81 4.16 -3.26
C LEU A 135 18.75 3.40 -4.58
N ALA A 136 18.08 3.95 -5.60
CA ALA A 136 17.99 3.30 -6.90
C ALA A 136 19.36 3.21 -7.63
N GLN A 137 20.27 4.15 -7.38
CA GLN A 137 21.62 4.12 -7.94
C GLN A 137 22.50 3.09 -7.21
N MET A 138 22.41 3.02 -5.87
CA MET A 138 23.15 2.04 -5.07
C MET A 138 22.64 0.61 -5.27
N PHE A 139 21.35 0.44 -5.54
CA PHE A 139 20.67 -0.85 -5.65
C PHE A 139 19.79 -0.91 -6.92
N PRO A 140 20.39 -0.97 -8.13
CA PRO A 140 19.66 -0.95 -9.39
C PRO A 140 18.57 -2.01 -9.46
N GLY A 141 17.35 -1.60 -9.86
CA GLY A 141 16.19 -2.48 -10.03
C GLY A 141 15.59 -3.04 -8.74
N ARG A 142 16.07 -2.63 -7.56
CA ARG A 142 15.62 -3.15 -6.26
C ARG A 142 14.81 -2.17 -5.44
N PHE A 143 14.37 -1.05 -6.01
CA PHE A 143 13.66 -0.02 -5.25
C PHE A 143 12.46 0.56 -5.99
N TRP A 144 11.37 0.80 -5.26
CA TRP A 144 10.21 1.59 -5.71
C TRP A 144 9.69 2.48 -4.57
N ALA A 145 8.97 3.56 -4.91
CA ALA A 145 8.43 4.49 -3.91
C ALA A 145 6.96 4.79 -4.15
N ALA A 146 6.11 4.52 -3.16
CA ALA A 146 4.73 4.94 -3.13
C ALA A 146 4.58 6.33 -2.52
N LEU A 147 3.92 7.24 -3.23
CA LEU A 147 3.79 8.65 -2.86
C LEU A 147 2.33 8.97 -2.50
N GLY A 148 2.07 9.22 -1.22
CA GLY A 148 0.74 9.52 -0.69
C GLY A 148 0.55 10.98 -0.31
N SER A 149 -0.71 11.37 -0.04
CA SER A 149 -1.08 12.75 0.35
C SER A 149 -0.73 13.09 1.80
N GLY A 150 -0.23 12.12 2.57
CA GLY A 150 0.14 12.24 3.97
C GLY A 150 -1.01 12.04 4.96
N GLU A 151 -0.63 12.04 6.24
CA GLU A 151 -1.48 11.82 7.42
C GLU A 151 -1.12 12.84 8.49
N ALA A 152 -2.14 13.36 9.19
CA ALA A 152 -1.98 14.50 10.08
C ALA A 152 -0.96 14.25 11.20
N ALA A 153 -0.97 13.06 11.79
CA ALA A 153 -0.03 12.66 12.85
C ALA A 153 1.44 12.78 12.44
N ASN A 154 1.75 12.55 11.16
CA ASN A 154 3.10 12.60 10.62
C ASN A 154 3.49 14.00 10.12
N GLU A 155 2.58 14.70 9.45
CA GLU A 155 2.91 15.93 8.70
C GLU A 155 2.93 17.20 9.56
N ARG A 156 2.22 17.19 10.70
CA ARG A 156 2.06 18.37 11.55
C ARG A 156 3.34 18.82 12.26
N VAL A 157 4.38 18.00 12.31
CA VAL A 157 5.67 18.30 12.97
C VAL A 157 6.30 19.61 12.48
N THR A 158 5.98 20.01 11.24
CA THR A 158 6.44 21.25 10.62
C THR A 158 5.82 22.51 11.23
N GLY A 159 4.78 22.38 12.06
CA GLY A 159 4.00 23.48 12.60
C GLY A 159 3.00 24.09 11.61
N ALA A 160 2.94 23.60 10.36
CA ALA A 160 1.98 24.03 9.37
C ALA A 160 0.59 23.42 9.63
N ALA A 161 -0.46 24.14 9.24
CA ALA A 161 -1.83 23.64 9.33
C ALA A 161 -2.03 22.39 8.48
N TRP A 162 -2.88 21.46 8.94
CA TRP A 162 -3.29 20.30 8.17
C TRP A 162 -4.24 20.72 7.03
N PRO A 163 -3.86 20.61 5.75
CA PRO A 163 -4.69 21.11 4.65
C PRO A 163 -5.88 20.18 4.39
N ARG A 164 -6.97 20.72 3.82
CA ARG A 164 -8.08 19.92 3.29
C ARG A 164 -7.61 18.91 2.25
N LYS A 165 -8.32 17.78 2.13
CA LYS A 165 -7.94 16.66 1.26
C LYS A 165 -7.66 17.10 -0.17
N GLU A 166 -8.50 17.95 -0.76
CA GLU A 166 -8.33 18.43 -2.14
C GLU A 166 -7.00 19.17 -2.35
N ILE A 167 -6.54 19.93 -1.34
CA ILE A 167 -5.26 20.63 -1.37
C ILE A 167 -4.10 19.65 -1.22
N ARG A 168 -4.25 18.64 -0.36
CA ARG A 168 -3.23 17.59 -0.20
C ARG A 168 -3.05 16.77 -1.47
N ASP A 169 -4.14 16.41 -2.13
CA ASP A 169 -4.12 15.68 -3.41
C ASP A 169 -3.50 16.54 -4.53
N ALA A 170 -3.84 17.83 -4.62
CA ALA A 170 -3.24 18.76 -5.59
C ALA A 170 -1.74 18.93 -5.36
N ARG A 171 -1.33 19.09 -4.10
CA ARG A 171 0.08 19.18 -3.70
C ARG A 171 0.85 17.91 -4.02
N LEU A 172 0.26 16.73 -3.78
CA LEU A 172 0.86 15.45 -4.15
C LEU A 172 1.15 15.39 -5.66
N ARG A 173 0.24 15.86 -6.52
CA ARG A 173 0.46 15.90 -7.97
C ARG A 173 1.63 16.79 -8.36
N GLU A 174 1.74 17.97 -7.77
CA GLU A 174 2.91 18.84 -7.97
C GLU A 174 4.21 18.16 -7.51
N CYS A 175 4.18 17.49 -6.34
CA CYS A 175 5.33 16.74 -5.86
C CYS A 175 5.74 15.60 -6.80
N VAL A 176 4.78 14.83 -7.32
CA VAL A 176 5.05 13.74 -8.28
C VAL A 176 5.69 14.28 -9.55
N ASP A 177 5.19 15.40 -10.10
CA ASP A 177 5.78 16.04 -11.28
C ASP A 177 7.23 16.46 -11.02
N VAL A 178 7.46 17.20 -9.93
CA VAL A 178 8.79 17.65 -9.51
C VAL A 178 9.74 16.46 -9.31
N ILE A 179 9.31 15.43 -8.58
CA ILE A 179 10.12 14.24 -8.31
C ILE A 179 10.48 13.53 -9.62
N ARG A 180 9.51 13.32 -10.51
CA ARG A 180 9.72 12.62 -11.78
C ARG A 180 10.69 13.38 -12.69
N ARG A 181 10.58 14.71 -12.79
CA ARG A 181 11.49 15.57 -13.57
C ARG A 181 12.90 15.64 -12.98
N LEU A 182 13.01 15.65 -11.65
CA LEU A 182 14.32 15.57 -10.99
C LEU A 182 14.99 14.22 -11.26
N LEU A 183 14.23 13.12 -11.21
CA LEU A 183 14.72 11.77 -11.52
C LEU A 183 15.05 11.56 -13.01
N SER A 184 14.45 12.34 -13.93
CA SER A 184 14.83 12.35 -15.35
C SER A 184 16.10 13.16 -15.64
N GLY A 185 16.66 13.85 -14.64
CA GLY A 185 17.89 14.64 -14.74
C GLY A 185 17.68 16.12 -15.11
N GLU A 186 16.44 16.59 -15.14
CA GLU A 186 16.12 17.99 -15.45
C GLU A 186 16.57 18.95 -14.33
N GLU A 187 16.89 20.20 -14.71
CA GLU A 187 16.88 21.33 -13.77
C GLU A 187 15.43 21.83 -13.64
N VAL A 188 14.87 21.75 -12.44
CA VAL A 188 13.47 22.04 -12.14
C VAL A 188 13.35 23.36 -11.38
N SER A 189 12.63 24.31 -11.96
CA SER A 189 12.01 25.41 -11.24
C SER A 189 10.49 25.21 -11.24
N HIS A 190 9.86 25.37 -10.08
CA HIS A 190 8.43 25.17 -9.88
C HIS A 190 7.92 26.09 -8.78
N ASP A 191 6.82 26.79 -9.04
CA ASP A 191 6.16 27.71 -8.11
C ASP A 191 4.68 27.31 -7.98
N GLY A 192 4.31 26.70 -6.85
CA GLY A 192 2.95 26.23 -6.58
C GLY A 192 2.70 25.97 -5.10
N LEU A 193 1.98 24.89 -4.78
CA LEU A 193 1.81 24.39 -3.41
C LEU A 193 3.11 23.85 -2.80
N VAL A 194 4.08 23.55 -3.65
CA VAL A 194 5.50 23.41 -3.30
C VAL A 194 6.33 24.36 -4.15
N THR A 195 7.54 24.71 -3.70
CA THR A 195 8.44 25.59 -4.44
C THR A 195 9.79 24.91 -4.64
N VAL A 196 10.29 24.92 -5.87
CA VAL A 196 11.65 24.49 -6.21
C VAL A 196 12.30 25.58 -7.04
N ASN A 197 13.51 25.98 -6.68
CA ASN A 197 14.27 26.98 -7.43
C ASN A 197 15.50 26.30 -8.03
N ARG A 198 15.49 26.04 -9.34
CA ARG A 198 16.61 25.48 -10.11
C ARG A 198 17.21 24.22 -9.46
N GLY A 199 16.36 23.36 -8.94
CA GLY A 199 16.78 22.09 -8.33
C GLY A 199 17.24 21.10 -9.40
N ARG A 200 18.33 20.37 -9.15
CA ARG A 200 18.82 19.32 -10.05
C ARG A 200 19.45 18.19 -9.26
N LEU A 201 19.17 16.94 -9.64
CA LEU A 201 19.90 15.79 -9.12
C LEU A 201 21.16 15.55 -9.96
N TRP A 202 22.28 15.39 -9.28
CA TRP A 202 23.57 15.10 -9.91
C TRP A 202 23.90 13.60 -9.90
N THR A 203 23.37 12.88 -8.91
CA THR A 203 23.39 11.42 -8.87
C THR A 203 22.07 10.93 -9.42
N LEU A 204 22.11 10.24 -10.56
CA LEU A 204 20.95 9.63 -11.19
C LEU A 204 21.12 8.10 -11.23
N PRO A 205 20.05 7.32 -11.02
CA PRO A 205 20.09 5.90 -11.27
C PRO A 205 20.10 5.61 -12.77
N GLU A 206 20.62 4.45 -13.18
CA GLU A 206 20.58 4.00 -14.59
C GLU A 206 19.14 3.82 -15.10
N SER A 207 18.19 3.55 -14.20
CA SER A 207 16.79 3.38 -14.51
C SER A 207 15.95 4.06 -13.43
N VAL A 208 14.93 4.83 -13.83
CA VAL A 208 14.06 5.50 -12.86
C VAL A 208 13.18 4.45 -12.15
N PRO A 209 13.21 4.39 -10.81
CA PRO A 209 12.38 3.45 -10.05
C PRO A 209 10.89 3.82 -10.18
N PRO A 210 9.97 2.83 -10.10
CA PRO A 210 8.53 3.08 -10.16
C PRO A 210 8.05 4.05 -9.08
N LEU A 211 7.27 5.05 -9.50
CA LEU A 211 6.48 5.88 -8.60
C LEU A 211 5.08 5.27 -8.47
N VAL A 212 4.78 4.73 -7.29
CA VAL A 212 3.59 3.94 -7.03
C VAL A 212 2.50 4.83 -6.41
N GLY A 213 1.26 4.61 -6.82
CA GLY A 213 0.11 5.33 -6.28
C GLY A 213 -0.53 4.55 -5.13
N PRO A 214 -0.47 5.01 -3.87
CA PRO A 214 -1.25 4.43 -2.79
C PRO A 214 -2.72 4.87 -2.88
N ALA A 215 -3.67 3.94 -2.85
CA ALA A 215 -5.09 4.30 -2.92
C ALA A 215 -5.98 3.27 -2.21
N VAL A 216 -6.70 3.71 -1.17
CA VAL A 216 -7.68 2.85 -0.48
C VAL A 216 -9.11 3.03 -0.99
N THR A 217 -9.37 4.02 -1.85
CA THR A 217 -10.69 4.27 -2.45
C THR A 217 -10.64 4.13 -3.98
N PRO A 218 -11.72 3.63 -4.62
CA PRO A 218 -11.79 3.52 -6.09
C PRO A 218 -11.54 4.85 -6.80
N GLU A 219 -12.07 5.95 -6.25
CA GLU A 219 -11.88 7.29 -6.82
C GLU A 219 -10.41 7.74 -6.79
N THR A 220 -9.69 7.44 -5.71
CA THR A 220 -8.25 7.75 -5.61
C THR A 220 -7.44 6.84 -6.53
N ALA A 221 -7.82 5.57 -6.65
CA ALA A 221 -7.18 4.63 -7.55
C ALA A 221 -7.31 5.06 -9.02
N ALA A 222 -8.52 5.43 -9.45
CA ALA A 222 -8.76 5.97 -10.79
C ALA A 222 -7.93 7.24 -11.07
N ARG A 223 -7.84 8.17 -10.11
CA ARG A 223 -6.96 9.34 -10.24
C ARG A 223 -5.49 8.93 -10.35
N HIS A 224 -5.03 8.00 -9.52
CA HIS A 224 -3.62 7.59 -9.51
C HIS A 224 -3.19 6.89 -10.80
N ALA A 225 -4.11 6.27 -11.54
CA ALA A 225 -3.83 5.68 -12.86
C ALA A 225 -3.20 6.65 -13.87
N GLU A 226 -3.48 7.95 -13.74
CA GLU A 226 -2.93 8.98 -14.63
C GLU A 226 -1.41 9.13 -14.53
N TRP A 227 -0.81 8.90 -13.36
CA TRP A 227 0.61 9.20 -13.11
C TRP A 227 1.40 8.03 -12.53
N ALA A 228 0.74 7.11 -11.84
CA ALA A 228 1.40 6.04 -11.12
C ALA A 228 1.84 4.92 -12.08
N ASP A 229 3.02 4.38 -11.82
CA ASP A 229 3.59 3.27 -12.56
C ASP A 229 3.10 1.91 -12.03
N ALA A 230 2.46 1.91 -10.85
CA ALA A 230 1.86 0.77 -10.18
C ALA A 230 0.87 1.23 -9.09
N LEU A 231 0.11 0.30 -8.51
CA LEU A 231 -0.85 0.53 -7.42
C LEU A 231 -0.39 -0.17 -6.14
N ILE A 232 -0.63 0.45 -4.98
CA ILE A 232 -0.60 -0.21 -3.66
C ILE A 232 -1.86 0.16 -2.87
N THR A 233 -2.44 -0.80 -2.16
CA THR A 233 -3.52 -0.56 -1.18
C THR A 233 -3.31 -1.46 0.05
N VAL A 234 -4.18 -1.32 1.04
CA VAL A 234 -4.29 -2.20 2.22
C VAL A 234 -5.50 -3.13 2.10
N ASN A 235 -5.47 -4.25 2.83
CA ASN A 235 -6.56 -5.22 2.84
C ASN A 235 -7.87 -4.61 3.32
N GLN A 236 -8.94 -4.95 2.61
CA GLN A 236 -10.30 -4.45 2.80
C GLN A 236 -11.27 -5.60 2.49
N PRO A 237 -12.57 -5.44 2.75
CA PRO A 237 -13.57 -6.37 2.24
C PRO A 237 -13.40 -6.63 0.74
N ARG A 238 -13.65 -7.87 0.31
CA ARG A 238 -13.39 -8.36 -1.06
C ARG A 238 -13.98 -7.45 -2.14
N ASP A 239 -15.23 -7.02 -1.96
CA ASP A 239 -15.93 -6.16 -2.90
C ASP A 239 -15.30 -4.75 -2.99
N ALA A 240 -14.73 -4.24 -1.90
CA ALA A 240 -14.02 -2.96 -1.89
C ALA A 240 -12.69 -3.06 -2.63
N LEU A 241 -11.93 -4.14 -2.41
CA LEU A 241 -10.69 -4.42 -3.15
C LEU A 241 -10.94 -4.56 -4.65
N GLU A 242 -11.98 -5.31 -5.06
CA GLU A 242 -12.38 -5.46 -6.45
C GLU A 242 -12.70 -4.09 -7.10
N ARG A 243 -13.43 -3.22 -6.40
CA ARG A 243 -13.73 -1.86 -6.89
C ARG A 243 -12.48 -1.00 -7.05
N VAL A 244 -11.54 -1.08 -6.10
CA VAL A 244 -10.26 -0.34 -6.16
C VAL A 244 -9.43 -0.79 -7.37
N LEU A 245 -9.25 -2.10 -7.52
CA LEU A 245 -8.47 -2.67 -8.62
C LEU A 245 -9.11 -2.37 -9.99
N THR A 246 -10.42 -2.55 -10.10
CA THR A 246 -11.17 -2.25 -11.34
C THR A 246 -11.05 -0.78 -11.70
N ALA A 247 -11.27 0.14 -10.75
CA ALA A 247 -11.17 1.57 -11.01
C ALA A 247 -9.77 2.01 -11.46
N TYR A 248 -8.72 1.40 -10.90
CA TYR A 248 -7.34 1.65 -11.36
C TYR A 248 -7.12 1.18 -12.80
N ARG A 249 -7.53 -0.06 -13.11
CA ARG A 249 -7.31 -0.65 -14.45
C ARG A 249 -8.16 0.03 -15.52
N ASP A 250 -9.43 0.31 -15.25
CA ASP A 250 -10.35 0.98 -16.19
C ASP A 250 -9.91 2.41 -16.53
N ALA A 251 -9.22 3.08 -15.59
CA ALA A 251 -8.62 4.40 -15.81
C ALA A 251 -7.25 4.36 -16.51
N GLY A 252 -6.79 3.18 -16.97
CA GLY A 252 -5.51 3.02 -17.68
C GLY A 252 -4.30 2.77 -16.77
N GLY A 253 -4.52 2.31 -15.54
CA GLY A 253 -3.48 2.00 -14.56
C GLY A 253 -2.52 0.91 -15.03
N ARG A 254 -1.23 1.11 -14.77
CA ARG A 254 -0.11 0.31 -15.31
C ARG A 254 0.58 -0.50 -14.20
N GLY A 255 1.50 -1.38 -14.61
CA GLY A 255 2.35 -2.13 -13.69
C GLY A 255 1.60 -3.02 -12.68
N PRO A 256 2.31 -3.54 -11.67
CA PRO A 256 1.72 -4.43 -10.67
C PRO A 256 0.72 -3.73 -9.74
N ALA A 257 -0.30 -4.48 -9.32
CA ALA A 257 -1.20 -4.11 -8.23
C ALA A 257 -0.77 -4.83 -6.95
N ARG A 258 -0.44 -4.04 -5.92
CA ARG A 258 0.12 -4.52 -4.67
C ARG A 258 -0.89 -4.42 -3.53
N LEU A 259 -0.83 -5.35 -2.58
CA LEU A 259 -1.71 -5.39 -1.42
C LEU A 259 -0.91 -5.57 -0.12
N GLN A 260 -1.01 -4.63 0.80
CA GLN A 260 -0.58 -4.82 2.18
C GLN A 260 -1.66 -5.57 2.96
N ILE A 261 -1.27 -6.56 3.75
CA ILE A 261 -2.20 -7.41 4.49
C ILE A 261 -1.85 -7.37 5.97
N HIS A 262 -2.71 -6.76 6.78
CA HIS A 262 -2.65 -6.85 8.23
C HIS A 262 -3.11 -8.25 8.67
N LEU A 263 -2.24 -8.96 9.37
CA LEU A 263 -2.53 -10.29 9.88
C LEU A 263 -1.99 -10.48 11.29
N SER A 264 -2.56 -11.45 12.00
CA SER A 264 -2.05 -11.92 13.29
C SER A 264 -2.08 -13.44 13.33
N TRP A 265 -0.98 -14.03 13.77
CA TRP A 265 -0.83 -15.45 13.99
C TRP A 265 -0.16 -15.72 15.33
N ALA A 266 -0.60 -16.79 15.99
CA ALA A 266 0.02 -17.40 17.15
C ALA A 266 -0.40 -18.88 17.21
N PRO A 267 0.24 -19.72 18.05
CA PRO A 267 -0.15 -21.13 18.19
C PRO A 267 -1.59 -21.37 18.67
N THR A 268 -2.24 -20.37 19.27
CA THR A 268 -3.65 -20.44 19.69
C THR A 268 -4.43 -19.25 19.16
N GLU A 269 -5.74 -19.46 18.92
CA GLU A 269 -6.62 -18.43 18.39
C GLU A 269 -6.73 -17.24 19.35
N ASP A 270 -6.82 -17.54 20.65
CA ASP A 270 -6.89 -16.54 21.72
C ASP A 270 -5.61 -15.67 21.75
N ASP A 271 -4.42 -16.28 21.61
CA ASP A 271 -3.17 -15.52 21.55
C ASP A 271 -3.07 -14.66 20.29
N ALA A 272 -3.48 -15.20 19.12
CA ALA A 272 -3.45 -14.47 17.86
C ALA A 272 -4.38 -13.25 17.93
N LEU A 273 -5.57 -13.42 18.52
CA LEU A 273 -6.54 -12.37 18.72
C LEU A 273 -6.08 -11.34 19.76
N ALA A 274 -5.47 -11.79 20.86
CA ALA A 274 -4.91 -10.91 21.88
C ALA A 274 -3.79 -10.02 21.31
N ILE A 275 -2.88 -10.58 20.51
CA ILE A 275 -1.82 -9.80 19.83
C ILE A 275 -2.45 -8.75 18.91
N ALA A 276 -3.41 -9.15 18.08
CA ALA A 276 -4.08 -8.25 17.16
C ALA A 276 -4.79 -7.10 17.89
N HIS A 277 -5.57 -7.43 18.93
CA HIS A 277 -6.27 -6.44 19.73
C HIS A 277 -5.31 -5.47 20.41
N ASP A 278 -4.22 -5.98 20.96
CA ASP A 278 -3.25 -5.18 21.69
C ASP A 278 -2.54 -4.14 20.81
N GLN A 279 -2.19 -4.53 19.59
CA GLN A 279 -1.34 -3.76 18.69
C GLN A 279 -2.09 -2.99 17.60
N TRP A 280 -3.34 -3.35 17.30
CA TRP A 280 -4.08 -2.84 16.13
C TRP A 280 -5.42 -2.16 16.44
N ARG A 281 -5.86 -2.13 17.70
CA ARG A 281 -7.16 -1.52 18.08
C ARG A 281 -7.30 -0.02 17.75
N SER A 282 -6.19 0.71 17.64
CA SER A 282 -6.17 2.12 17.23
C SER A 282 -6.36 2.31 15.72
N ASN A 283 -6.22 1.25 14.92
CA ASN A 283 -6.09 1.28 13.47
C ASN A 283 -7.32 0.72 12.73
N VAL A 284 -8.43 0.48 13.45
CA VAL A 284 -9.67 -0.07 12.86
C VAL A 284 -10.53 0.99 12.15
N HIS A 285 -10.24 2.26 12.38
CA HIS A 285 -11.06 3.37 11.88
C HIS A 285 -10.71 3.70 10.43
N GLY A 286 -11.70 3.63 9.54
CA GLY A 286 -11.51 4.01 8.13
C GLY A 286 -11.34 5.51 7.91
N PRO A 287 -11.08 5.94 6.66
CA PRO A 287 -11.02 7.34 6.31
C PRO A 287 -12.37 8.07 6.48
N PRO A 288 -12.38 9.37 6.83
CA PRO A 288 -11.19 10.23 7.00
C PRO A 288 -10.50 10.11 8.37
N VAL A 289 -11.10 9.39 9.33
CA VAL A 289 -10.65 9.36 10.73
C VAL A 289 -9.18 8.96 10.84
N ALA A 290 -8.77 7.83 10.25
CA ALA A 290 -7.36 7.39 10.31
C ALA A 290 -6.34 8.43 9.82
N TRP A 291 -6.68 9.27 8.84
CA TRP A 291 -5.73 10.19 8.24
C TRP A 291 -5.74 11.60 8.85
N ASP A 292 -6.84 11.98 9.48
CA ASP A 292 -7.03 13.31 10.05
C ASP A 292 -6.77 13.34 11.56
N THR A 293 -6.60 12.19 12.22
CA THR A 293 -6.16 12.13 13.63
C THR A 293 -4.72 12.64 13.78
N GLU A 294 -4.54 13.60 14.69
CA GLU A 294 -3.29 14.35 14.80
C GLU A 294 -2.28 13.80 15.80
N THR A 295 -2.71 13.03 16.81
CA THR A 295 -1.82 12.64 17.90
C THR A 295 -1.95 11.18 18.28
N VAL A 296 -0.86 10.63 18.80
CA VAL A 296 -0.78 9.27 19.31
C VAL A 296 -1.81 9.05 20.42
N GLU A 297 -1.99 10.03 21.31
CA GLU A 297 -2.97 9.96 22.39
C GLU A 297 -4.41 9.93 21.86
N ALA A 298 -4.70 10.65 20.77
CA ALA A 298 -6.01 10.60 20.15
C ALA A 298 -6.29 9.23 19.53
N PHE A 299 -5.31 8.59 18.91
CA PHE A 299 -5.44 7.20 18.47
C PHE A 299 -5.68 6.23 19.64
N ASP A 300 -4.96 6.38 20.74
CA ASP A 300 -5.16 5.56 21.94
C ASP A 300 -6.59 5.71 22.49
N LEU A 301 -7.09 6.95 22.59
CA LEU A 301 -8.47 7.25 23.02
C LEU A 301 -9.52 6.61 22.09
N MET A 302 -9.31 6.69 20.77
CA MET A 302 -10.20 6.06 19.80
C MET A 302 -10.17 4.53 19.86
N GLY A 303 -9.07 3.95 20.33
CA GLY A 303 -8.89 2.51 20.52
C GLY A 303 -9.46 1.97 21.84
N GLU A 304 -9.81 2.81 22.82
CA GLU A 304 -10.22 2.36 24.17
C GLU A 304 -11.43 1.43 24.19
N HIS A 305 -12.39 1.66 23.29
CA HIS A 305 -13.65 0.93 23.24
C HIS A 305 -13.73 -0.07 22.08
N VAL A 306 -12.62 -0.26 21.36
CA VAL A 306 -12.53 -1.24 20.27
C VAL A 306 -12.40 -2.63 20.88
N THR A 307 -13.26 -3.55 20.46
CA THR A 307 -13.25 -4.95 20.94
C THR A 307 -12.38 -5.82 20.04
N PRO A 308 -11.98 -7.02 20.47
CA PRO A 308 -11.26 -7.95 19.61
C PRO A 308 -12.00 -8.30 18.32
N GLU A 309 -13.33 -8.36 18.34
CA GLU A 309 -14.16 -8.64 17.17
C GLU A 309 -14.04 -7.52 16.12
N HIS A 310 -14.05 -6.24 16.53
CA HIS A 310 -13.81 -5.12 15.62
C HIS A 310 -12.43 -5.20 14.95
N VAL A 311 -11.41 -5.70 15.67
CA VAL A 311 -10.07 -5.89 15.09
C VAL A 311 -10.06 -7.04 14.10
N ALA A 312 -10.76 -8.14 14.39
CA ALA A 312 -10.88 -9.29 13.49
C ALA A 312 -11.63 -8.97 12.18
N GLU A 313 -12.38 -7.87 12.10
CA GLU A 313 -13.00 -7.38 10.85
C GLU A 313 -11.97 -6.82 9.86
N VAL A 314 -10.84 -6.29 10.35
CA VAL A 314 -9.84 -5.59 9.53
C VAL A 314 -8.46 -6.28 9.53
N VAL A 315 -8.18 -7.13 10.51
CA VAL A 315 -6.97 -7.96 10.61
C VAL A 315 -7.31 -9.41 10.33
N ARG A 316 -6.51 -10.08 9.51
CA ARG A 316 -6.59 -11.52 9.31
C ARG A 316 -6.02 -12.25 10.53
N VAL A 317 -6.88 -12.58 11.48
CA VAL A 317 -6.51 -13.28 12.73
C VAL A 317 -6.82 -14.76 12.58
N SER A 318 -5.82 -15.62 12.75
CA SER A 318 -6.03 -17.06 12.94
C SER A 318 -4.79 -17.74 13.50
N ALA A 319 -4.97 -18.82 14.26
CA ALA A 319 -3.90 -19.77 14.59
C ALA A 319 -3.61 -20.79 13.48
N ASP A 320 -4.53 -20.96 12.53
CA ASP A 320 -4.40 -21.92 11.44
C ASP A 320 -3.62 -21.33 10.26
N LEU A 321 -2.42 -21.87 10.02
CA LEU A 321 -1.56 -21.49 8.89
C LEU A 321 -2.19 -21.86 7.53
N GLY A 322 -3.04 -22.89 7.48
CA GLY A 322 -3.83 -23.23 6.30
C GLY A 322 -4.85 -22.15 5.97
N GLN A 323 -5.48 -21.55 6.99
CA GLN A 323 -6.41 -20.43 6.80
C GLN A 323 -5.68 -19.17 6.29
N HIS A 324 -4.48 -18.89 6.80
CA HIS A 324 -3.64 -17.81 6.25
C HIS A 324 -3.31 -18.05 4.78
N THR A 325 -2.89 -19.27 4.43
CA THR A 325 -2.62 -19.67 3.03
C THR A 325 -3.85 -19.44 2.15
N ALA A 326 -5.04 -19.84 2.60
CA ALA A 326 -6.29 -19.66 1.86
C ALA A 326 -6.60 -18.18 1.60
N TRP A 327 -6.47 -17.31 2.60
CA TRP A 327 -6.68 -15.87 2.41
C TRP A 327 -5.68 -15.25 1.43
N LEU A 328 -4.41 -15.63 1.48
CA LEU A 328 -3.41 -15.15 0.54
C LEU A 328 -3.73 -15.61 -0.88
N GLN A 329 -4.11 -16.87 -1.07
CA GLN A 329 -4.55 -17.38 -2.37
C GLN A 329 -5.78 -16.63 -2.89
N GLU A 330 -6.75 -16.30 -2.04
CA GLU A 330 -7.93 -15.50 -2.44
C GLU A 330 -7.55 -14.12 -2.98
N TYR A 331 -6.50 -13.48 -2.45
CA TYR A 331 -6.01 -12.20 -2.97
C TYR A 331 -5.28 -12.38 -4.30
N VAL A 332 -4.45 -13.41 -4.45
CA VAL A 332 -3.84 -13.75 -5.75
C VAL A 332 -4.91 -14.03 -6.80
N ASP A 333 -5.95 -14.77 -6.44
CA ASP A 333 -7.07 -15.12 -7.32
C ASP A 333 -7.88 -13.90 -7.75
N GLN A 334 -8.04 -12.91 -6.85
CA GLN A 334 -8.62 -11.59 -7.16
C GLN A 334 -7.79 -10.76 -8.14
N GLY A 335 -6.52 -11.11 -8.38
CA GLY A 335 -5.64 -10.44 -9.34
C GLY A 335 -4.67 -9.42 -8.72
N TRP A 336 -4.37 -9.56 -7.42
CA TRP A 336 -3.25 -8.84 -6.80
C TRP A 336 -1.94 -9.54 -7.19
N ASP A 337 -0.99 -8.75 -7.71
CA ASP A 337 0.28 -9.25 -8.27
C ASP A 337 1.33 -9.46 -7.18
N GLU A 338 1.34 -8.61 -6.14
CA GLU A 338 2.31 -8.67 -5.05
C GLU A 338 1.61 -8.46 -3.70
N LEU A 339 1.85 -9.35 -2.73
CA LEU A 339 1.28 -9.29 -1.39
C LEU A 339 2.37 -8.96 -0.37
N TYR A 340 2.15 -7.95 0.47
CA TYR A 340 3.07 -7.55 1.54
C TYR A 340 2.45 -7.87 2.90
N LEU A 341 3.03 -8.87 3.58
CA LEU A 341 2.50 -9.37 4.83
C LEU A 341 2.96 -8.50 5.99
N HIS A 342 1.98 -7.89 6.67
CA HIS A 342 2.17 -7.12 7.86
C HIS A 342 1.63 -7.90 9.06
N PHE A 343 2.52 -8.66 9.71
CA PHE A 343 2.21 -9.23 11.02
C PHE A 343 2.17 -8.12 12.06
N VAL A 344 1.02 -7.92 12.68
CA VAL A 344 0.78 -6.81 13.62
C VAL A 344 1.39 -7.02 15.00
N GLY A 345 2.02 -8.17 15.27
CA GLY A 345 2.74 -8.39 16.53
C GLY A 345 4.11 -7.70 16.56
N LYS A 346 4.69 -7.56 17.75
CA LYS A 346 6.05 -7.00 17.89
C LYS A 346 7.17 -8.02 17.71
N GLU A 347 6.91 -9.29 18.00
CA GLU A 347 7.90 -10.37 17.91
C GLU A 347 7.76 -11.12 16.59
N GLN A 348 8.51 -10.70 15.57
CA GLN A 348 8.35 -11.19 14.20
C GLN A 348 8.90 -12.59 13.97
N SER A 349 9.95 -13.01 14.69
CA SER A 349 10.71 -14.23 14.35
C SER A 349 9.85 -15.49 14.29
N ARG A 350 8.93 -15.70 15.25
CA ARG A 350 8.03 -16.87 15.24
C ARG A 350 7.05 -16.86 14.07
N PHE A 351 6.55 -15.68 13.70
CA PHE A 351 5.69 -15.52 12.54
C PHE A 351 6.47 -15.84 11.26
N ILE A 352 7.69 -15.31 11.13
CA ILE A 352 8.58 -15.55 9.99
C ILE A 352 8.86 -17.05 9.85
N ASP A 353 9.26 -17.73 10.93
CA ASP A 353 9.52 -19.18 10.95
C ASP A 353 8.29 -19.97 10.49
N ALA A 354 7.14 -19.73 11.12
CA ALA A 354 5.92 -20.48 10.83
C ALA A 354 5.42 -20.26 9.40
N PHE A 355 5.50 -19.03 8.89
CA PHE A 355 5.09 -18.73 7.53
C PHE A 355 6.10 -19.29 6.51
N GLY A 356 7.40 -19.20 6.77
CA GLY A 356 8.44 -19.78 5.93
C GLY A 356 8.34 -21.30 5.83
N GLU A 357 8.05 -21.99 6.93
CA GLU A 357 7.93 -23.46 6.95
C GLU A 357 6.62 -23.96 6.33
N HIS A 358 5.51 -23.24 6.55
CA HIS A 358 4.18 -23.80 6.28
C HIS A 358 3.32 -23.01 5.30
N VAL A 359 3.49 -21.70 5.13
CA VAL A 359 2.60 -20.87 4.28
C VAL A 359 3.25 -20.59 2.92
N LEU A 360 4.47 -20.05 2.93
CA LEU A 360 5.18 -19.66 1.71
C LEU A 360 5.38 -20.85 0.73
N PRO A 361 5.76 -22.07 1.17
CA PRO A 361 5.93 -23.19 0.25
C PRO A 361 4.65 -23.60 -0.50
N GLN A 362 3.47 -23.25 0.04
CA GLN A 362 2.19 -23.54 -0.61
C GLN A 362 1.82 -22.51 -1.70
N LEU A 363 2.46 -21.33 -1.70
CA LEU A 363 2.18 -20.23 -2.62
C LEU A 363 3.28 -20.04 -3.69
N ASP A 364 4.39 -20.78 -3.56
CA ASP A 364 5.55 -20.78 -4.46
C ASP A 364 6.03 -19.36 -4.82
N PRO A 365 6.43 -18.53 -3.82
CA PRO A 365 6.75 -17.15 -4.05
C PRO A 365 8.01 -16.99 -4.91
N THR A 366 7.97 -16.02 -5.81
CA THR A 366 9.06 -15.69 -6.72
C THR A 366 9.48 -14.24 -6.55
N ALA A 367 10.77 -13.95 -6.76
CA ALA A 367 11.26 -12.57 -6.79
C ALA A 367 10.53 -11.75 -7.87
N PRO A 368 10.14 -10.49 -7.60
CA PRO A 368 9.55 -9.63 -8.60
C PRO A 368 10.59 -9.30 -9.69
N PRO A 369 10.14 -8.95 -10.90
CA PRO A 369 11.05 -8.41 -11.91
C PRO A 369 11.71 -7.11 -11.41
N PRO A 370 12.88 -6.73 -11.96
CA PRO A 370 13.55 -5.48 -11.58
C PRO A 370 12.62 -4.27 -11.68
N ALA A 371 12.53 -3.50 -10.60
CA ALA A 371 11.68 -2.32 -10.48
C ALA A 371 12.22 -1.15 -11.32
N THR A 372 11.77 -1.03 -12.57
CA THR A 372 12.24 -0.01 -13.52
C THR A 372 11.10 0.51 -14.39
N THR A 373 11.12 1.80 -14.76
CA THR A 373 10.06 2.42 -15.59
C THR A 373 10.53 2.88 -16.98
N ALA A 374 11.83 3.22 -17.13
CA ALA A 374 12.61 3.35 -18.36
C ALA A 374 13.97 4.01 -18.00
N THR A 375 14.95 3.96 -18.92
CA THR A 375 16.26 4.63 -18.82
C THR A 375 16.10 6.17 -18.86
N PRO A 376 16.81 6.96 -18.01
CA PRO A 376 16.84 8.41 -18.11
C PRO A 376 17.34 8.85 -19.49
N ALA A 377 16.84 9.99 -19.98
CA ALA A 377 17.09 10.49 -21.34
C ALA A 377 18.57 10.86 -21.64
N VAL A 378 19.47 10.75 -20.66
CA VAL A 378 20.87 11.20 -20.73
C VAL A 378 21.68 10.42 -21.79
N GLU A 379 21.31 9.17 -22.11
CA GLU A 379 22.03 8.39 -23.14
C GLU A 379 21.71 8.79 -24.59
N ARG A 380 20.75 9.69 -24.84
CA ARG A 380 20.45 10.12 -26.23
C ARG A 380 21.40 11.19 -26.77
N GLU A 381 22.23 11.80 -25.94
CA GLU A 381 23.13 12.88 -26.38
C GLU A 381 24.56 12.40 -26.67
N GLU A 382 25.05 11.34 -26.00
CA GLU A 382 26.39 10.79 -26.27
C GLU A 382 26.46 9.88 -27.52
N ALA A 383 25.32 9.41 -28.03
CA ALA A 383 25.26 8.67 -29.30
C ALA A 383 25.23 9.58 -30.56
N ARG A 384 25.39 10.91 -30.39
CA ARG A 384 25.36 11.91 -31.47
C ARG A 384 26.56 12.87 -31.51
N ALA A 385 27.62 12.62 -30.73
CA ALA A 385 28.86 13.41 -30.79
C ALA A 385 29.95 12.72 -31.61
#